data_AF-A0A2K3PIH8-F1
#
_entry.id   AF-A0A2K3PIH8-F1
#
_cell.length_a   1.000
_cell.length_b   1.000
_cell.length_c   1.000
_cell.angle_alpha   90.00
_cell.angle_beta   90.00
_cell.angle_gamma   90.00
#
_symmetry.space_group_name_H-M   'P 1'
#
loop_
_entity.id
_entity.type
_entity.pdbx_description
1 polymer ?
#
loop_
_entity_poly.entity_id
_entity_poly.type
_entity_poly.pdbx_seq_one_letter_code
_entity_poly.pdbx_strand_id
1 'polypeptide(L)'
;TAFTTKKDYGRGEREAQWATAQRTLHGLKVTETKSNTNHHEHSEIAEQAKRRAEAARLKELHTLKGHVESVVKLKGLDIDTIQQHYTL
;
A
#
# COMPACT_ATOMS: atom_id res chain seq x y z
N THR A 1 58.28 -1.53 -15.30
CA THR A 1 57.46 -2.65 -14.83
C THR A 1 56.48 -2.15 -13.78
N ALA A 2 55.23 -1.87 -14.16
CA ALA A 2 54.22 -1.39 -13.22
C ALA A 2 53.35 -2.57 -12.76
N PHE A 3 53.86 -3.35 -11.83
CA PHE A 3 53.08 -4.37 -11.13
C PHE A 3 52.44 -3.73 -9.91
N THR A 4 51.15 -3.40 -10.00
CA THR A 4 50.35 -3.00 -8.85
C THR A 4 49.75 -4.25 -8.21
N THR A 5 49.89 -4.40 -6.90
CA THR A 5 49.51 -5.58 -6.09
C THR A 5 48.02 -5.61 -5.73
N LYS A 6 47.14 -5.05 -6.57
CA LYS A 6 45.71 -4.90 -6.25
C LYS A 6 44.95 -6.16 -6.65
N LYS A 7 44.75 -7.08 -5.70
CA LYS A 7 44.20 -8.43 -5.96
C LYS A 7 42.83 -8.46 -6.66
N ASP A 8 41.98 -7.44 -6.47
CA ASP A 8 40.57 -7.59 -6.89
C ASP A 8 39.96 -6.40 -7.65
N TYR A 9 40.73 -5.36 -8.01
CA TYR A 9 40.31 -4.23 -8.87
C TYR A 9 38.85 -3.73 -8.70
N GLY A 10 38.34 -3.65 -7.47
CA GLY A 10 36.97 -3.17 -7.21
C GLY A 10 35.85 -4.10 -7.73
N ARG A 11 36.13 -5.39 -7.94
CA ARG A 11 35.16 -6.39 -8.41
C ARG A 11 33.89 -6.41 -7.55
N GLY A 12 34.04 -6.41 -6.22
CA GLY A 12 32.88 -6.41 -5.30
C GLY A 12 32.02 -5.15 -5.39
N GLU A 13 32.63 -3.99 -5.60
CA GLU A 13 31.89 -2.73 -5.82
C GLU A 13 31.11 -2.76 -7.15
N ARG A 14 31.74 -3.30 -8.20
CA ARG A 14 31.11 -3.50 -9.50
C ARG A 14 29.96 -4.52 -9.44
N GLU A 15 30.13 -5.60 -8.68
CA GLU A 15 29.08 -6.61 -8.46
C GLU A 15 27.90 -6.03 -7.68
N ALA A 16 28.16 -5.21 -6.66
CA ALA A 16 27.11 -4.51 -5.90
C ALA A 16 26.35 -3.49 -6.77
N GLN A 17 27.06 -2.76 -7.63
CA GLN A 17 26.44 -1.86 -8.60
C GLN A 17 25.63 -2.63 -9.65
N TRP A 18 26.12 -3.78 -10.13
CA TRP A 18 25.40 -4.64 -11.08
C TRP A 18 24.12 -5.22 -10.46
N ALA A 19 24.16 -5.69 -9.22
CA ALA A 19 22.97 -6.16 -8.50
C ALA A 19 21.94 -5.04 -8.29
N THR A 20 22.40 -3.83 -7.96
CA THR A 20 21.53 -2.64 -7.81
C THR A 20 20.88 -2.24 -9.12
N ALA A 21 21.63 -2.26 -10.23
CA ALA A 21 21.12 -1.96 -11.57
C ALA A 21 20.15 -3.04 -12.08
N GLN A 22 20.46 -4.33 -11.89
CA GLN A 22 19.57 -5.45 -12.19
C GLN A 22 18.24 -5.35 -11.42
N ARG A 23 18.30 -5.01 -10.13
CA ARG A 23 17.10 -4.79 -9.31
C ARG A 23 16.24 -3.63 -9.82
N THR A 24 16.87 -2.56 -10.30
CA THR A 24 16.19 -1.41 -10.90
C THR A 24 15.59 -1.73 -12.27
N LEU A 25 16.23 -2.59 -13.08
CA LEU A 25 15.74 -3.04 -14.39
C LEU A 25 14.39 -3.77 -14.29
N HIS A 26 14.15 -4.49 -13.19
CA HIS A 26 12.88 -5.15 -12.92
C HIS A 26 11.83 -4.25 -12.24
N GLY A 27 12.03 -2.93 -12.22
CA GLY A 27 11.09 -1.97 -11.63
C GLY A 27 11.01 -2.00 -10.09
N LEU A 28 11.88 -2.78 -9.43
CA LEU A 28 11.88 -2.92 -7.98
C LEU A 28 12.68 -1.77 -7.35
N LYS A 29 11.98 -0.66 -7.05
CA LYS A 29 12.55 0.56 -6.45
C LYS A 29 13.53 0.24 -5.31
N VAL A 30 14.73 0.79 -5.39
CA VAL A 30 15.69 0.74 -4.28
C VAL A 30 15.14 1.59 -3.15
N THR A 31 14.73 0.96 -2.05
CA THR A 31 14.38 1.64 -0.81
C THR A 31 15.66 2.16 -0.15
N GLU A 32 16.30 3.14 -0.78
CA GLU A 32 17.23 4.01 -0.08
C GLU A 32 16.38 4.81 0.92
N THR A 33 16.71 4.65 2.21
CA THR A 33 16.26 5.50 3.32
C THR A 33 14.74 5.71 3.53
N LYS A 34 13.93 4.64 3.47
CA LYS A 34 12.47 4.74 3.74
C LYS A 34 12.04 4.63 5.22
N SER A 35 12.92 4.65 6.22
CA SER A 35 12.44 4.42 7.60
C SER A 35 11.58 5.58 8.13
N ASN A 36 11.82 6.82 7.72
CA ASN A 36 11.03 7.98 8.16
C ASN A 36 9.82 8.28 7.27
N THR A 37 9.84 7.92 5.98
CA THR A 37 8.69 8.16 5.07
C THR A 37 7.61 7.12 5.23
N ASN A 38 7.96 5.86 5.49
CA ASN A 38 6.99 4.79 5.71
C ASN A 38 6.06 5.11 6.89
N HIS A 39 6.56 5.66 7.99
CA HIS A 39 5.72 6.02 9.14
C HIS A 39 4.71 7.13 8.79
N HIS A 40 5.11 8.09 7.95
CA HIS A 40 4.21 9.13 7.46
C HIS A 40 3.14 8.55 6.53
N GLU A 41 3.54 7.73 5.56
CA GLU A 41 2.62 7.02 4.64
C GLU A 41 1.64 6.10 5.41
N HIS A 42 2.11 5.36 6.42
CA HIS A 42 1.25 4.55 7.29
C HIS A 42 0.29 5.41 8.11
N SER A 43 0.71 6.58 8.58
CA SER A 43 -0.14 7.55 9.26
C SER A 43 -1.23 8.11 8.33
N GLU A 44 -0.88 8.46 7.09
CA GLU A 44 -1.83 8.92 6.08
C GLU A 44 -2.85 7.85 5.70
N ILE A 45 -2.42 6.59 5.55
CA ILE A 45 -3.33 5.46 5.29
C ILE A 45 -4.28 5.25 6.47
N ALA A 46 -3.79 5.34 7.71
CA ALA A 46 -4.61 5.22 8.91
C ALA A 46 -5.67 6.34 8.98
N GLU A 47 -5.27 7.58 8.74
CA GLU A 47 -6.19 8.74 8.69
C GLU A 47 -7.24 8.58 7.58
N GLN A 48 -6.83 8.11 6.40
CA GLN A 48 -7.76 7.85 5.30
C GLN A 48 -8.73 6.71 5.65
N ALA A 49 -8.26 5.64 6.29
CA ALA A 49 -9.09 4.54 6.75
C ALA A 49 -10.13 5.01 7.77
N LYS A 50 -9.73 5.87 8.72
CA LYS A 50 -10.64 6.48 9.70
C LYS A 50 -11.74 7.31 9.04
N ARG A 51 -11.39 8.19 8.09
CA ARG A 51 -12.39 9.00 7.36
C ARG A 51 -13.37 8.13 6.58
N ARG A 52 -12.89 7.05 5.94
CA ARG A 52 -13.75 6.09 5.24
C ARG A 52 -14.69 5.34 6.20
N ALA A 53 -14.20 4.94 7.36
CA ALA A 53 -15.00 4.27 8.39
C ALA A 53 -16.09 5.19 8.94
N GLU A 54 -15.79 6.46 9.22
CA GLU A 54 -16.78 7.44 9.66
C GLU A 54 -17.85 7.71 8.60
N ALA A 55 -17.44 7.85 7.33
CA ALA A 55 -18.38 8.02 6.22
C ALA A 55 -19.31 6.79 6.07
N ALA A 56 -18.79 5.57 6.23
CA ALA A 56 -19.59 4.35 6.24
C ALA A 56 -20.58 4.35 7.41
N ARG A 57 -20.12 4.67 8.63
CA ARG A 57 -20.96 4.76 9.83
C ARG A 57 -22.14 5.71 9.64
N LEU A 58 -21.89 6.88 9.05
CA LEU A 58 -22.95 7.87 8.77
C LEU A 58 -23.95 7.37 7.72
N LYS A 59 -23.48 6.65 6.68
CA LYS A 59 -24.37 6.03 5.69
C LYS A 59 -25.25 4.95 6.31
N GLU A 60 -24.66 4.08 7.14
CA GLU A 60 -25.39 3.04 7.86
C GLU A 60 -26.44 3.60 8.81
N LEU A 61 -26.16 4.76 9.42
CA LEU A 61 -27.07 5.40 10.37
C LEU A 61 -28.19 6.22 9.70
N HIS A 62 -27.88 6.95 8.64
CA HIS A 62 -28.80 7.97 8.08
C HIS A 62 -29.38 7.62 6.72
N THR A 63 -29.09 6.44 6.16
CA THR A 63 -29.68 6.02 4.90
C THR A 63 -30.24 4.62 5.02
N LEU A 64 -31.45 4.41 4.47
CA LEU A 64 -32.07 3.09 4.44
C LEU A 64 -31.17 2.07 3.73
N LYS A 65 -30.60 2.48 2.59
CA LYS A 65 -29.65 1.65 1.81
C LYS A 65 -28.47 1.19 2.66
N GLY A 66 -27.79 2.12 3.35
CA GLY A 66 -26.64 1.78 4.19
C GLY A 66 -27.00 0.85 5.35
N HIS A 67 -28.15 1.09 5.98
CA HIS A 67 -28.65 0.21 7.04
C HIS A 67 -28.92 -1.21 6.53
N VAL A 68 -29.62 -1.35 5.40
CA VAL A 68 -29.92 -2.65 4.79
C VAL A 68 -28.64 -3.39 4.40
N GLU A 69 -27.69 -2.71 3.73
CA GLU A 69 -26.39 -3.31 3.35
C GLU A 69 -25.61 -3.81 4.58
N SER A 70 -25.59 -3.05 5.67
CA SER A 70 -24.93 -3.45 6.93
C SER A 70 -25.60 -4.67 7.56
N VAL A 71 -26.93 -4.70 7.63
CA VAL A 71 -27.70 -5.84 8.18
C VAL A 71 -27.53 -7.11 7.35
N VAL A 72 -27.59 -7.01 6.02
CA VAL A 72 -27.37 -8.13 5.09
C VAL A 72 -25.98 -8.73 5.31
N LYS A 73 -24.95 -7.88 5.39
CA LYS A 73 -23.57 -8.30 5.65
C LYS A 73 -23.41 -8.95 7.03
N LEU A 74 -23.97 -8.34 8.09
CA LEU A 74 -23.88 -8.88 9.46
C LEU A 74 -24.60 -10.22 9.61
N LYS A 75 -25.68 -10.44 8.85
CA LYS A 75 -26.44 -11.69 8.86
C LYS A 75 -25.93 -12.73 7.86
N GLY A 76 -24.94 -12.40 7.02
CA GLY A 76 -24.40 -13.30 6.00
C GLY A 76 -25.44 -13.74 4.98
N LEU A 77 -26.41 -12.88 4.66
CA LEU A 77 -27.42 -13.18 3.65
C LEU A 77 -26.80 -13.02 2.26
N ASP A 78 -26.92 -14.06 1.43
CA ASP A 78 -26.49 -14.04 0.04
C ASP A 78 -27.61 -13.44 -0.83
N ILE A 79 -27.52 -12.14 -1.07
CA ILE A 79 -28.51 -11.37 -1.83
C ILE A 79 -27.75 -10.55 -2.87
N ASP A 80 -28.21 -10.57 -4.12
CA ASP A 80 -27.64 -9.74 -5.17
C ASP A 80 -27.64 -8.26 -4.76
N THR A 81 -26.62 -7.50 -5.19
CA THR A 81 -26.52 -6.07 -4.94
C THR A 81 -27.77 -5.36 -5.44
N ILE A 82 -28.62 -4.94 -4.50
CA ILE A 82 -29.89 -4.28 -4.81
C ILE A 82 -29.59 -2.88 -5.33
N GLN A 83 -30.03 -2.57 -6.55
CA GLN A 83 -29.95 -1.21 -7.11
C GLN A 83 -30.86 -0.28 -6.29
N GLN A 84 -30.27 0.50 -5.40
CA GLN A 84 -30.99 1.44 -4.53
C GLN A 84 -30.29 2.78 -4.49
N HIS A 85 -31.08 3.85 -4.38
CA HIS A 85 -30.59 5.20 -4.18
C HIS A 85 -30.38 5.49 -2.69
N TYR A 86 -29.44 6.38 -2.36
CA TYR A 86 -29.29 6.89 -1.00
C TYR A 86 -30.42 7.88 -0.72
N THR A 87 -31.39 7.48 0.09
CA THR A 87 -32.50 8.32 0.57
C THR A 87 -32.37 8.53 2.08
N LEU A 88 -32.82 9.68 2.56
CA LEU A 88 -32.89 10.04 3.99
C LEU A 88 -34.15 9.44 4.63
#